data_AF-A0A5E6XL68-F1
#
_entry.id   AF-A0A5E6XL68-F1
#
_cell.length_a   1.000
_cell.length_b   1.000
_cell.length_c   1.000
_cell.angle_alpha   90.00
_cell.angle_beta   90.00
_cell.angle_gamma   90.00
#
_symmetry.space_group_name_H-M   'P 1'
#
loop_
_entity.id
_entity.type
_entity.pdbx_description
1 polymer ?
#
loop_
_entity_poly.entity_id
_entity_poly.type
_entity_poly.pdbx_seq_one_letter_code
_entity_poly.pdbx_strand_id
1 'polypeptide(L)'
;MTPQKPEVVITYCTQCQWLLRAAWLAQELLSTFGDDLGKVSLVPGTGGVFHIFCDEVQLWERKADGGFPEAKVLKQRVRDQIDPDRDLGHNDRTQ
;
A
#
# COMPACT_ATOMS: atom_id res chain seq x y z
N MET A 1 -11.40 -16.34 18.53
CA MET A 1 -10.18 -15.76 17.93
C MET A 1 -10.67 -14.92 16.76
N THR A 2 -10.55 -13.60 16.83
CA THR A 2 -10.88 -12.72 15.70
C THR A 2 -9.93 -13.05 14.55
N PRO A 3 -10.41 -13.21 13.30
CA PRO A 3 -9.51 -13.40 12.17
C PRO A 3 -8.54 -12.21 12.11
N GLN A 4 -7.24 -12.51 12.00
CA GLN A 4 -6.21 -11.49 11.96
C GLN A 4 -6.28 -10.80 10.60
N LYS A 5 -6.74 -9.55 10.60
CA LYS A 5 -6.82 -8.75 9.37
C LYS A 5 -5.41 -8.34 8.93
N PRO A 6 -5.10 -8.38 7.62
CA PRO A 6 -3.81 -8.00 7.07
C PRO A 6 -3.44 -6.54 7.40
N GLU A 7 -2.14 -6.29 7.56
CA GLU A 7 -1.61 -4.98 7.94
C GLU A 7 -0.69 -4.44 6.84
N VAL A 8 -0.91 -3.20 6.41
CA VAL A 8 -0.02 -2.55 5.44
C VAL A 8 0.95 -1.62 6.16
N VAL A 9 2.21 -1.63 5.76
CA VAL A 9 3.26 -0.75 6.28
C VAL A 9 3.89 0.02 5.14
N ILE A 10 3.84 1.35 5.21
CA ILE A 10 4.47 2.27 4.27
C ILE A 10 5.66 2.94 4.97
N THR A 11 6.87 2.51 4.62
CA THR A 11 8.11 3.13 5.09
C THR A 11 8.50 4.25 4.13
N TYR A 12 8.69 5.48 4.61
CA TYR A 12 8.95 6.64 3.75
C TYR A 12 10.11 7.52 4.25
N CYS A 13 10.88 8.07 3.31
CA CYS A 13 11.95 9.02 3.60
C CYS A 13 11.39 10.36 4.12
N THR A 14 11.70 10.72 5.36
CA THR A 14 11.31 12.00 5.96
C THR A 14 12.08 13.19 5.39
N GLN A 15 13.38 13.03 5.16
CA GLN A 15 14.25 14.05 4.58
C GLN A 15 13.85 14.43 3.15
N CYS A 16 13.18 13.51 2.45
CA CYS A 16 12.73 13.66 1.08
C CYS A 16 11.33 14.30 0.96
N GLN A 17 10.70 14.65 2.09
CA GLN A 17 9.35 15.22 2.16
C GLN A 17 8.27 14.30 1.53
N TRP A 18 8.40 12.99 1.67
CA TRP A 18 7.45 12.02 1.09
C TRP A 18 6.27 11.66 2.00
N LEU A 19 6.15 12.29 3.17
CA LEU A 19 5.02 12.05 4.10
C LEU A 19 3.67 12.24 3.40
N LEU A 20 3.46 13.33 2.65
CA LEU A 20 2.18 13.61 2.01
C LEU A 20 1.78 12.50 1.03
N ARG A 21 2.75 11.98 0.26
CA ARG A 21 2.51 10.87 -0.66
C ARG A 21 2.20 9.58 0.08
N ALA A 22 2.96 9.26 1.13
CA ALA A 22 2.72 8.07 1.95
C ALA A 22 1.33 8.12 2.63
N ALA A 23 0.97 9.27 3.19
CA ALA A 23 -0.32 9.50 3.84
C ALA A 23 -1.50 9.41 2.85
N TRP A 24 -1.35 9.98 1.66
CA TRP A 24 -2.38 9.87 0.62
C TRP A 24 -2.59 8.41 0.19
N LEU A 25 -1.52 7.64 -0.06
CA LEU A 25 -1.65 6.22 -0.40
C LEU A 25 -2.28 5.42 0.74
N ALA A 26 -1.97 5.73 2.00
CA ALA A 26 -2.63 5.10 3.14
C ALA A 26 -4.14 5.40 3.19
N GLN A 27 -4.55 6.63 2.88
CA GLN A 27 -5.96 7.00 2.77
C GLN A 27 -6.65 6.24 1.63
N GLU A 28 -6.01 6.13 0.47
CA GLU A 28 -6.54 5.37 -0.68
C GLU A 28 -6.78 3.90 -0.33
N LEU A 29 -5.86 3.28 0.42
CA LEU A 29 -5.98 1.89 0.87
C LEU A 29 -7.10 1.72 1.90
N LEU A 30 -7.13 2.56 2.94
CA LEU A 30 -8.17 2.50 3.97
C LEU A 30 -9.57 2.82 3.43
N SER A 31 -9.67 3.69 2.43
CA SER A 31 -10.92 4.00 1.73
C SER A 31 -11.44 2.81 0.92
N THR A 32 -10.54 1.98 0.38
CA THR A 32 -10.89 0.85 -0.50
C THR A 32 -11.12 -0.46 0.29
N PHE A 33 -10.31 -0.70 1.32
CA PHE A 33 -10.22 -1.97 2.06
C PHE A 33 -10.51 -1.79 3.55
N GLY A 34 -11.33 -0.81 3.93
CA GLY A 34 -11.54 -0.43 5.34
C GLY A 34 -12.07 -1.58 6.22
N ASP A 35 -12.87 -2.48 5.65
CA ASP A 35 -13.39 -3.65 6.37
C ASP A 35 -12.43 -4.85 6.33
N ASP A 36 -11.43 -4.84 5.45
CA ASP A 36 -10.53 -5.97 5.18
C ASP A 36 -9.17 -5.79 5.86
N LEU A 37 -8.64 -4.56 5.87
CA LEU A 37 -7.36 -4.24 6.51
C LEU A 37 -7.53 -4.05 8.03
N GLY A 38 -6.54 -4.51 8.79
CA GLY A 38 -6.45 -4.27 10.23
C GLY A 38 -5.91 -2.88 10.53
N LYS A 39 -4.87 -2.47 9.80
CA LYS A 39 -4.27 -1.13 9.90
C LYS A 39 -3.41 -0.80 8.68
N VAL A 40 -3.17 0.49 8.47
CA VAL A 40 -2.10 1.00 7.61
C VAL A 40 -1.16 1.85 8.46
N SER A 41 0.12 1.48 8.50
CA SER A 41 1.14 2.13 9.32
C SER A 41 2.04 2.99 8.45
N LEU A 42 2.34 4.21 8.90
CA LEU A 42 3.33 5.09 8.28
C LEU A 42 4.60 5.06 9.12
N VAL A 43 5.70 4.55 8.56
CA VAL A 43 6.98 4.38 9.27
C VAL A 43 8.00 5.39 8.73
N PRO A 44 8.50 6.32 9.56
CA PRO A 44 9.58 7.22 9.18
C PRO A 44 10.87 6.47 8.87
N GLY A 45 11.52 6.82 7.76
CA GLY A 45 12.84 6.33 7.37
C GLY A 45 13.72 7.42 6.77
N THR A 46 14.93 7.06 6.35
CA THR A 46 15.94 7.97 5.76
C THR A 46 16.57 7.36 4.50
N GLY A 47 17.42 8.09 3.78
CA GLY A 47 18.18 7.51 2.66
C GLY A 47 17.34 7.25 1.39
N GLY A 48 16.27 7.99 1.18
CA GLY A 48 15.42 7.84 -0.01
C GLY A 48 14.68 6.49 -0.07
N VAL A 49 14.37 5.91 1.09
CA VAL A 49 13.54 4.71 1.21
C VAL A 49 12.08 5.03 0.90
N PHE A 50 11.44 4.13 0.17
CA PHE A 50 9.99 4.12 0.01
C PHE A 50 9.56 2.69 -0.31
N HIS A 51 9.09 1.99 0.72
CA HIS A 51 8.72 0.57 0.67
C HIS A 51 7.29 0.40 1.17
N ILE A 52 6.55 -0.51 0.54
CA ILE A 52 5.21 -0.88 0.97
C ILE A 52 5.18 -2.39 1.16
N PHE A 53 4.80 -2.81 2.36
CA PHE A 53 4.59 -4.21 2.73
C PHE A 53 3.13 -4.43 3.09
N CYS A 54 2.60 -5.60 2.76
CA CYS A 54 1.38 -6.14 3.35
C CYS A 54 1.77 -7.40 4.11
N ASP A 55 1.63 -7.36 5.42
CA ASP A 55 2.24 -8.33 6.35
C ASP A 55 3.73 -8.53 6.04
N GLU A 56 4.15 -9.73 5.64
CA GLU A 56 5.54 -10.06 5.30
C GLU A 56 5.85 -9.90 3.80
N VAL A 57 4.86 -9.59 2.96
CA VAL A 57 5.00 -9.53 1.51
C VAL A 57 5.31 -8.11 1.04
N GLN A 58 6.44 -7.94 0.34
CA GLN A 58 6.79 -6.66 -0.27
C GLN A 58 5.90 -6.39 -1.49
N LEU A 59 5.04 -5.38 -1.39
CA LEU A 59 4.17 -4.95 -2.48
C LEU A 59 4.81 -3.89 -3.36
N TRP A 60 5.72 -3.06 -2.84
CA TRP A 60 6.39 -2.03 -3.63
C TRP A 60 7.75 -1.62 -3.04
N GLU A 61 8.71 -1.36 -3.90
CA GLU A 61 10.03 -0.83 -3.57
C GLU A 61 10.45 0.20 -4.62
N ARG A 62 10.76 1.43 -4.19
CA ARG A 62 10.99 2.54 -5.13
C ARG A 62 12.08 2.32 -6.16
N LYS A 63 13.19 1.66 -5.81
CA LYS A 63 14.29 1.44 -6.75
C LYS A 63 13.99 0.27 -7.70
N ALA A 64 13.35 -0.79 -7.22
CA ALA A 64 13.02 -1.99 -7.98
C ALA A 64 11.81 -1.78 -8.91
N ASP A 65 10.78 -1.07 -8.44
CA ASP A 65 9.55 -0.80 -9.19
C ASP A 65 9.59 0.53 -9.97
N GLY A 66 10.72 1.25 -9.95
CA GLY A 66 10.93 2.41 -10.82
C GLY A 66 10.17 3.68 -10.42
N GLY A 67 10.04 3.94 -9.12
CA GLY A 67 9.45 5.18 -8.61
C GLY A 67 8.36 4.96 -7.56
N PHE A 68 7.30 5.75 -7.63
CA PHE A 68 6.17 5.66 -6.69
C PHE A 68 5.00 4.96 -7.35
N PRO A 69 4.23 4.16 -6.61
CA PRO A 69 3.08 3.50 -7.18
C PRO A 69 1.98 4.52 -7.48
N GLU A 70 1.25 4.27 -8.56
CA GLU A 70 -0.08 4.83 -8.72
C GLU A 70 -1.05 4.14 -7.76
N ALA A 71 -2.04 4.87 -7.25
CA ALA A 71 -3.01 4.33 -6.30
C ALA A 71 -3.74 3.09 -6.86
N LYS A 72 -4.06 3.09 -8.15
CA LYS A 72 -4.68 1.96 -8.85
C LYS A 72 -3.82 0.69 -8.75
N VAL A 73 -2.55 0.78 -9.14
CA VAL A 73 -1.62 -0.35 -9.12
C VAL A 73 -1.40 -0.84 -7.69
N LEU A 74 -1.31 0.07 -6.72
CA LEU A 74 -1.16 -0.32 -5.32
C LEU A 74 -2.39 -1.07 -4.80
N LYS A 75 -3.60 -0.61 -5.12
CA LYS A 75 -4.85 -1.28 -4.74
C LYS A 75 -4.94 -2.68 -5.34
N GLN A 76 -4.56 -2.84 -6.62
CA GLN A 76 -4.51 -4.14 -7.27
C GLN A 76 -3.54 -5.08 -6.54
N ARG A 77 -2.31 -4.65 -6.27
CA ARG A 77 -1.32 -5.47 -5.54
C ARG A 77 -1.77 -5.86 -4.13
N VAL A 78 -2.46 -4.96 -3.43
CA VAL A 78 -3.05 -5.29 -2.11
C VAL A 78 -4.19 -6.29 -2.26
N ARG A 79 -5.10 -6.12 -3.22
CA ARG A 79 -6.19 -7.08 -3.50
C ARG A 79 -5.63 -8.46 -3.82
N ASP A 80 -4.66 -8.54 -4.73
CA ASP A 80 -4.03 -9.80 -5.13
C ASP A 80 -3.40 -10.53 -3.93
N GLN A 81 -3.03 -9.79 -2.87
CA GLN A 81 -2.48 -10.35 -1.64
C GLN A 81 -3.55 -10.76 -0.61
N ILE A 82 -4.64 -10.00 -0.47
CA ILE A 82 -5.61 -10.20 0.63
C ILE A 82 -6.90 -10.90 0.20
N ASP A 83 -7.31 -10.73 -1.05
CA ASP A 83 -8.56 -11.27 -1.62
C ASP A 83 -8.47 -11.31 -3.16
N PRO A 84 -7.76 -12.30 -3.75
CA PRO A 84 -7.47 -12.36 -5.19
C PRO A 84 -8.71 -12.36 -6.09
N ASP A 85 -9.83 -12.89 -5.59
CA ASP A 85 -11.05 -13.08 -6.36
C ASP A 85 -11.97 -11.83 -6.34
N ARG A 86 -11.62 -10.80 -5.58
CA ARG A 86 -12.42 -9.57 -5.45
C ARG A 86 -12.31 -8.68 -6.67
N ASP A 87 -13.44 -8.31 -7.26
CA ASP A 87 -13.53 -7.30 -8.31
C ASP A 87 -13.36 -5.89 -7.72
N LEU A 88 -12.34 -5.14 -8.16
CA LEU A 88 -12.13 -3.74 -7.79
C LEU A 88 -12.80 -2.75 -8.76
N GLY A 89 -13.65 -3.24 -9.67
CA GLY A 89 -14.38 -2.46 -10.65
C GLY A 89 -13.45 -1.72 -11.61
N HIS A 90 -13.54 -0.38 -11.64
CA HIS A 90 -12.72 0.45 -12.53
C HIS A 90 -11.20 0.32 -12.29
N ASN A 91 -10.78 -0.17 -11.12
CA ASN A 91 -9.37 -0.40 -10.87
C ASN A 91 -8.84 -1.64 -11.59
N ASP A 92 -9.66 -2.64 -11.93
CA ASP A 92 -9.23 -3.84 -12.67
C ASP A 92 -9.24 -3.65 -14.19
N ARG A 93 -9.92 -2.61 -14.69
CA ARG A 93 -9.99 -2.33 -16.13
C ARG A 93 -8.78 -1.52 -16.57
N THR A 94 -8.04 -2.01 -17.56
CA THR A 94 -7.03 -1.22 -18.28
C THR A 94 -7.77 -0.18 -19.12
N GLN A 95 -7.79 1.07 -18.66
CA GLN A 95 -7.96 2.22 -19.55
C GLN A 95 -6.58 2.83 -19.77
#